data_AF-A0A4Y8UNR0-F1
#
_entry.id   AF-A0A4Y8UNR0-F1
#
_cell.length_a   1.000
_cell.length_b   1.000
_cell.length_c   1.000
_cell.angle_alpha   90.00
_cell.angle_beta   90.00
_cell.angle_gamma   90.00
#
_symmetry.space_group_name_H-M   'P 1'
#
loop_
_entity.id
_entity.type
_entity.pdbx_description
1 polymer ?
#
loop_
_entity_poly.entity_id
_entity_poly.type
_entity_poly.pdbx_seq_one_letter_code
_entity_poly.pdbx_strand_id
1 'polypeptide(L)'
;MTRRRAVRRIAVTLSGAAVLAVTLVLLAAQVASAAGLPLTGAGARAWAATAQRCQEAPVTVTAASGTAVRVTGVQAACVGRPLVVTLYDPAVTSSAAQSRRFAGQATAAATTTVAGGAFTPAAALVPRVTVDGWLVPSTWSGPQPFVRCTVPDDPAASCTATLVNRQQWGYPTPTTWLANVVVSSTSPTPVTWQVDVDLSDPELPFLARALTDGTGGLVRVAASACGDAPRVVTVRGTTAWGSFHQVQDGRTSSIQLRGDLTGSGGLLTCP
;
A
#
# COMPACT_ATOMS: atom_id res chain seq x y z
N MET A 1 -76.77 44.05 -8.65
CA MET A 1 -75.68 44.70 -7.88
C MET A 1 -74.39 43.91 -8.09
N THR A 2 -73.62 44.32 -9.09
CA THR A 2 -72.56 43.52 -9.73
C THR A 2 -71.47 44.50 -10.16
N ARG A 3 -70.31 44.53 -9.47
CA ARG A 3 -69.03 45.18 -9.89
C ARG A 3 -68.05 45.31 -8.70
N ARG A 4 -67.40 44.24 -8.21
CA ARG A 4 -66.23 44.36 -7.28
C ARG A 4 -65.22 43.18 -7.29
N ARG A 5 -65.05 42.41 -8.38
CA ARG A 5 -64.15 41.22 -8.36
C ARG A 5 -63.12 41.09 -9.49
N ALA A 6 -62.82 42.15 -10.26
CA ALA A 6 -61.96 42.04 -11.45
C ALA A 6 -60.61 42.80 -11.39
N VAL A 7 -60.18 43.33 -10.23
CA VAL A 7 -58.96 44.18 -10.18
C VAL A 7 -57.78 43.54 -9.43
N ARG A 8 -57.96 42.40 -8.76
CA ARG A 8 -56.90 41.82 -7.90
C ARG A 8 -55.97 40.79 -8.54
N ARG A 9 -56.14 40.41 -9.82
CA ARG A 9 -55.34 39.33 -10.44
C ARG A 9 -54.21 39.78 -11.37
N ILE A 10 -54.05 41.08 -11.63
CA ILE A 10 -53.00 41.60 -12.54
C ILE A 10 -51.74 42.06 -11.78
N ALA A 11 -51.82 42.25 -10.46
CA ALA A 11 -50.70 42.75 -9.66
C ALA A 11 -49.72 41.66 -9.15
N VAL A 12 -50.01 40.37 -9.34
CA VAL A 12 -49.21 39.28 -8.74
C VAL A 12 -48.25 38.61 -9.74
N THR A 13 -48.47 38.74 -11.04
CA THR A 13 -47.61 38.13 -12.08
C THR A 13 -46.41 38.98 -12.50
N LEU A 14 -46.40 40.28 -12.19
CA LEU A 14 -45.28 41.18 -12.49
C LEU A 14 -44.14 41.13 -11.46
N SER A 15 -44.39 40.62 -10.25
CA SER A 15 -43.37 40.54 -9.20
C SER A 15 -42.46 39.31 -9.31
N GLY A 16 -42.92 38.22 -9.94
CA GLY A 16 -42.13 37.00 -10.10
C GLY A 16 -41.02 37.11 -11.14
N ALA A 17 -41.29 37.76 -12.27
CA ALA A 17 -40.32 37.92 -13.36
C ALA A 17 -39.15 38.84 -12.99
N ALA A 18 -39.41 39.89 -12.20
CA ALA A 18 -38.36 40.81 -11.75
C ALA A 18 -37.40 40.14 -10.75
N VAL A 19 -37.92 39.32 -9.82
CA VAL A 19 -37.08 38.60 -8.85
C VAL A 19 -36.23 37.54 -9.54
N LEU A 20 -36.77 36.86 -10.56
CA LEU A 20 -36.02 35.86 -11.34
C LEU A 20 -34.91 36.50 -12.20
N ALA A 21 -35.17 37.67 -12.80
CA ALA A 21 -34.17 38.40 -13.57
C ALA A 21 -33.03 38.95 -12.68
N VAL A 22 -33.36 39.46 -11.49
CA VAL A 22 -32.36 39.96 -10.53
C VAL A 22 -31.50 38.82 -9.96
N THR A 23 -32.08 37.64 -9.70
CA THR A 23 -31.30 36.47 -9.26
C THR A 23 -30.39 35.92 -10.37
N LEU A 24 -30.83 35.92 -11.63
CA LEU A 24 -29.97 35.50 -12.75
C LEU A 24 -28.75 36.41 -12.96
N VAL A 25 -28.93 37.73 -12.78
CA VAL A 25 -27.83 38.71 -12.87
C VAL A 25 -26.84 38.56 -11.71
N LEU A 26 -27.33 38.25 -10.50
CA LEU A 26 -26.46 37.99 -9.34
C LEU A 26 -25.66 36.68 -9.46
N LEU A 27 -26.19 35.68 -10.16
CA LEU A 27 -25.48 34.42 -10.43
C LEU A 27 -24.44 34.55 -11.55
N ALA A 28 -24.69 35.37 -12.57
CA ALA A 28 -23.73 35.65 -13.64
C ALA A 28 -22.54 36.54 -13.20
N ALA A 29 -22.70 37.30 -12.11
CA ALA A 29 -21.65 38.14 -11.54
C ALA A 29 -20.66 37.37 -10.66
N GLN A 30 -20.87 36.07 -10.40
CA GLN A 30 -19.87 35.20 -9.77
C GLN A 30 -18.86 34.72 -10.82
N VAL A 31 -18.19 35.68 -11.46
CA VAL A 31 -16.91 35.40 -12.13
C VAL A 31 -16.01 34.81 -11.07
N ALA A 32 -15.60 33.56 -11.28
CA ALA A 32 -14.62 32.90 -10.44
C ALA A 32 -13.42 33.85 -10.30
N SER A 33 -13.25 34.44 -9.13
CA SER A 33 -12.04 35.15 -8.75
C SER A 33 -10.93 34.12 -8.68
N ALA A 34 -10.41 33.72 -9.85
CA ALA A 34 -9.06 33.23 -9.94
C ALA A 34 -8.21 34.32 -9.30
N ALA A 35 -7.60 34.00 -8.16
CA ALA A 35 -6.70 34.90 -7.46
C ALA A 35 -5.60 35.29 -8.45
N GLY A 36 -5.79 36.41 -9.15
CA GLY A 36 -4.77 37.03 -9.96
C GLY A 36 -3.74 37.53 -8.97
N LEU A 37 -2.72 36.72 -8.72
CA LEU A 37 -1.59 37.08 -7.88
C LEU A 37 -1.00 38.36 -8.50
N PRO A 38 -1.22 39.54 -7.92
CA PRO A 38 -0.81 40.77 -8.57
C PRO A 38 0.71 40.82 -8.44
N LEU A 39 1.42 40.57 -9.54
CA LEU A 39 2.87 40.77 -9.67
C LEU A 39 3.13 42.29 -9.64
N THR A 40 2.95 42.89 -8.47
CA THR A 40 3.16 44.32 -8.20
C THR A 40 4.66 44.56 -8.05
N GLY A 41 5.34 44.50 -9.19
CA GLY A 41 6.72 44.93 -9.34
C GLY A 41 6.85 45.72 -10.62
N ALA A 42 6.29 46.94 -10.66
CA ALA A 42 6.56 47.87 -11.75
C ALA A 42 8.07 48.14 -11.80
N GLY A 43 8.76 47.51 -12.75
CA GLY A 43 10.22 47.63 -12.95
C GLY A 43 11.06 46.44 -12.50
N ALA A 44 10.49 45.41 -11.86
CA ALA A 44 11.22 44.17 -11.60
C ALA A 44 11.21 43.31 -12.88
N ARG A 45 12.38 43.08 -13.47
CA ARG A 45 12.52 42.11 -14.57
C ARG A 45 12.00 40.76 -14.08
N ALA A 46 11.14 40.11 -14.84
CA ALA A 46 10.68 38.76 -14.54
C ALA A 46 11.92 37.86 -14.34
N TRP A 47 12.12 37.41 -13.11
CA TRP A 47 13.20 36.48 -12.80
C TRP A 47 12.61 35.08 -12.80
N ALA A 48 13.07 34.25 -13.73
CA ALA A 48 12.79 32.83 -13.74
C ALA A 48 13.99 32.11 -13.14
N ALA A 49 13.83 31.52 -11.96
CA ALA A 49 14.73 30.48 -11.49
C ALA A 49 14.32 29.16 -12.12
N THR A 50 15.17 28.60 -12.96
CA THR A 50 15.09 27.19 -13.31
C THR A 50 15.87 26.40 -12.25
N ALA A 51 15.17 25.90 -11.23
CA ALA A 51 15.75 24.89 -10.36
C ALA A 51 15.62 23.53 -11.04
N GLN A 52 16.75 22.87 -11.31
CA GLN A 52 16.72 21.50 -11.79
C GLN A 52 16.21 20.60 -10.66
N ARG A 53 15.20 19.78 -10.95
CA ARG A 53 14.70 18.80 -9.98
C ARG A 53 15.79 17.76 -9.77
N CYS A 54 16.05 17.38 -8.53
CA CYS A 54 17.00 16.31 -8.26
C CYS A 54 16.44 14.93 -8.65
N GLN A 55 15.11 14.83 -8.84
CA GLN A 55 14.37 13.62 -9.17
C GLN A 55 13.51 13.84 -10.42
N GLU A 56 13.80 13.10 -11.48
CA GLU A 56 13.01 13.11 -12.72
C GLU A 56 12.23 11.80 -12.93
N ALA A 57 12.81 10.68 -12.51
CA ALA A 57 12.18 9.37 -12.63
C ALA A 57 11.11 9.13 -11.55
N PRO A 58 10.06 8.34 -11.84
CA PRO A 58 9.11 7.90 -10.83
C PRO A 58 9.78 7.12 -9.70
N VAL A 59 9.24 7.24 -8.49
CA VAL A 59 9.66 6.47 -7.32
C VAL A 59 8.61 5.42 -6.99
N THR A 60 9.03 4.29 -6.40
CA THR A 60 8.11 3.27 -5.87
C THR A 60 8.07 3.37 -4.37
N VAL A 61 6.87 3.41 -3.80
CA VAL A 61 6.63 3.45 -2.36
C VAL A 61 6.04 2.12 -1.92
N THR A 62 6.61 1.52 -0.89
CA THR A 62 6.12 0.27 -0.29
C THR A 62 5.95 0.45 1.22
N ALA A 63 5.15 -0.39 1.85
CA ALA A 63 5.19 -0.50 3.30
C ALA A 63 6.57 -1.05 3.71
N ALA A 64 7.21 -0.43 4.70
CA ALA A 64 8.32 -1.06 5.42
C ALA A 64 7.75 -1.78 6.64
N SER A 65 7.03 -1.04 7.48
CA SER A 65 6.35 -1.55 8.68
C SER A 65 5.02 -0.82 8.87
N GLY A 66 4.26 -1.14 9.93
CA GLY A 66 3.07 -0.37 10.31
C GLY A 66 3.35 1.08 10.73
N THR A 67 4.61 1.52 10.78
CA THR A 67 5.01 2.90 11.16
C THR A 67 6.05 3.51 10.22
N ALA A 68 6.39 2.84 9.12
CA ALA A 68 7.39 3.32 8.17
C ALA A 68 7.09 2.89 6.74
N VAL A 69 7.53 3.72 5.79
CA VAL A 69 7.46 3.46 4.35
C VAL A 69 8.85 3.36 3.76
N ARG A 70 8.97 2.59 2.69
CA ARG A 70 10.19 2.40 1.93
C ARG A 70 10.01 3.06 0.56
N VAL A 71 10.97 3.87 0.15
CA VAL A 71 10.98 4.59 -1.13
C VAL A 71 12.17 4.12 -1.95
N THR A 72 11.93 3.58 -3.13
CA THR A 72 12.97 3.10 -4.05
C THR A 72 13.00 3.95 -5.32
N GLY A 73 14.16 3.97 -5.98
CA GLY A 73 14.37 4.75 -7.21
C GLY A 73 14.70 6.22 -6.97
N VAL A 74 15.11 6.59 -5.75
CA VAL A 74 15.62 7.94 -5.46
C VAL A 74 16.97 8.11 -6.16
N GLN A 75 17.10 9.16 -6.97
CA GLN A 75 18.31 9.46 -7.72
C GLN A 75 19.42 9.98 -6.78
N ALA A 76 20.68 9.69 -7.12
CA ALA A 76 21.83 10.10 -6.32
C ALA A 76 21.91 11.63 -6.08
N ALA A 77 21.41 12.43 -7.04
CA ALA A 77 21.34 13.89 -6.92
C ALA A 77 20.40 14.37 -5.80
N CYS A 78 19.47 13.53 -5.34
CA CYS A 78 18.54 13.86 -4.25
C CYS A 78 19.05 13.48 -2.87
N VAL A 79 20.20 12.82 -2.74
CA VAL A 79 20.69 12.37 -1.43
C VAL A 79 20.87 13.57 -0.48
N GLY A 80 20.42 13.40 0.76
CA GLY A 80 20.42 14.44 1.81
C GLY A 80 19.27 15.45 1.70
N ARG A 81 18.46 15.41 0.63
CA ARG A 81 17.31 16.30 0.46
C ARG A 81 16.14 15.85 1.33
N PRO A 82 15.30 16.78 1.83
CA PRO A 82 14.08 16.44 2.54
C PRO A 82 13.17 15.57 1.67
N LEU A 83 12.77 14.42 2.19
CA LEU A 83 11.84 13.48 1.55
C LEU A 83 10.58 13.40 2.40
N VAL A 84 9.43 13.64 1.78
CA VAL A 84 8.13 13.51 2.43
C VAL A 84 7.25 12.59 1.61
N VAL A 85 6.70 11.57 2.24
CA VAL A 85 5.68 10.69 1.67
C VAL A 85 4.37 10.95 2.39
N THR A 86 3.31 11.20 1.63
CA THR A 86 1.95 11.24 2.16
C THR A 86 1.17 10.10 1.54
N LEU A 87 0.72 9.14 2.36
CA LEU A 87 -0.19 8.09 1.92
C LEU A 87 -1.62 8.55 2.10
N TYR A 88 -2.44 8.39 1.07
CA TYR A 88 -3.86 8.67 1.06
C TYR A 88 -4.64 7.37 1.01
N ASP A 89 -5.59 7.19 1.92
CA ASP A 89 -6.53 6.07 1.90
C ASP A 89 -7.87 6.52 1.30
N PRO A 90 -8.20 6.09 0.06
CA PRO A 90 -9.45 6.48 -0.58
C PRO A 90 -10.69 5.86 0.08
N ALA A 91 -10.54 4.80 0.88
CA ALA A 91 -11.66 4.17 1.58
C ALA A 91 -12.08 4.95 2.84
N VAL A 92 -11.22 5.84 3.35
CA VAL A 92 -11.46 6.62 4.56
C VAL A 92 -11.96 8.02 4.20
N THR A 93 -13.13 8.40 4.74
CA THR A 93 -13.78 9.69 4.45
C THR A 93 -13.44 10.79 5.45
N SER A 94 -12.84 10.47 6.60
CA SER A 94 -12.45 11.49 7.60
C SER A 94 -11.08 12.08 7.29
N SER A 95 -11.01 13.40 7.15
CA SER A 95 -9.82 14.13 6.66
C SER A 95 -8.52 13.85 7.45
N ALA A 96 -8.61 13.64 8.76
CA ALA A 96 -7.45 13.35 9.62
C ALA A 96 -6.98 11.89 9.54
N ALA A 97 -7.87 10.93 9.27
CA ALA A 97 -7.48 9.52 9.13
C ALA A 97 -7.10 9.17 7.68
N GLN A 98 -7.60 9.95 6.73
CA GLN A 98 -7.44 9.76 5.29
C GLN A 98 -6.01 9.99 4.79
N SER A 99 -5.19 10.76 5.50
CA SER A 99 -3.79 10.98 5.12
C SER A 99 -2.80 10.64 6.24
N ARG A 100 -1.68 10.05 5.87
CA ARG A 100 -0.56 9.71 6.76
C ARG A 100 0.72 10.26 6.18
N ARG A 101 1.47 11.04 6.98
CA ARG A 101 2.69 11.70 6.55
C ARG A 101 3.92 11.02 7.18
N PHE A 102 4.90 10.75 6.35
CA PHE A 102 6.22 10.23 6.68
C PHE A 102 7.25 11.23 6.19
N ALA A 103 8.19 11.64 7.03
CA ALA A 103 9.19 12.65 6.69
C ALA A 103 10.58 12.23 7.12
N GLY A 104 11.57 12.51 6.28
CA GLY A 104 12.96 12.15 6.51
C GLY A 104 13.87 12.78 5.46
N GLN A 105 15.01 12.15 5.22
CA GLN A 105 15.97 12.56 4.19
C GLN A 105 16.18 11.41 3.21
N ALA A 106 16.30 11.75 1.93
CA ALA A 106 16.72 10.81 0.89
C ALA A 106 18.13 10.28 1.19
N THR A 107 18.33 8.97 1.13
CA THR A 107 19.62 8.32 1.40
C THR A 107 20.25 7.81 0.10
N ALA A 108 21.57 7.62 0.10
CA ALA A 108 22.33 7.12 -1.05
C ALA A 108 22.08 5.64 -1.35
N ALA A 109 21.32 4.94 -0.50
CA ALA A 109 20.91 3.58 -0.79
C ALA A 109 19.92 3.59 -1.97
N ALA A 110 19.89 2.51 -2.76
CA ALA A 110 18.82 2.27 -3.74
C ALA A 110 17.40 2.35 -3.12
N THR A 111 17.33 2.41 -1.79
CA THR A 111 16.13 2.43 -0.99
C THR A 111 16.29 3.36 0.23
N THR A 112 15.36 4.29 0.41
CA THR A 112 15.25 5.14 1.60
C THR A 112 14.05 4.70 2.45
N THR A 113 14.26 4.45 3.75
CA THR A 113 13.16 4.19 4.70
C THR A 113 12.83 5.46 5.46
N VAL A 114 11.54 5.81 5.51
CA VAL A 114 11.03 7.01 6.17
C VAL A 114 10.03 6.61 7.25
N ALA A 115 10.33 6.95 8.50
CA ALA A 115 9.44 6.70 9.64
C ALA A 115 8.31 7.74 9.69
N GLY A 116 7.20 7.37 10.34
CA GLY A 116 6.03 8.23 10.51
C GLY A 116 5.03 7.68 11.51
N GLY A 117 3.79 8.15 11.41
CA GLY A 117 2.69 7.68 12.25
C GLY A 117 2.26 6.26 11.90
N ALA A 118 1.60 5.59 12.86
CA ALA A 118 1.03 4.28 12.63
C ALA A 118 -0.02 4.29 11.50
N PHE A 119 0.03 3.27 10.64
CA PHE A 119 -0.91 3.04 9.56
C PHE A 119 -1.07 1.54 9.28
N THR A 120 -2.19 1.18 8.67
CA THR A 120 -2.42 -0.17 8.17
C THR A 120 -2.15 -0.17 6.67
N PRO A 121 -1.15 -0.90 6.18
CA PRO A 121 -0.92 -1.06 4.75
C PRO A 121 -2.15 -1.63 4.05
N ALA A 122 -2.56 -1.03 2.93
CA ALA A 122 -3.64 -1.52 2.09
C ALA A 122 -3.24 -1.38 0.62
N ALA A 123 -3.74 -2.26 -0.26
CA ALA A 123 -3.39 -2.23 -1.67
C ALA A 123 -3.89 -0.96 -2.38
N ALA A 124 -4.96 -0.35 -1.87
CA ALA A 124 -5.60 0.83 -2.45
C ALA A 124 -4.99 2.18 -2.03
N LEU A 125 -3.91 2.19 -1.23
CA LEU A 125 -3.30 3.45 -0.81
C LEU A 125 -2.68 4.18 -2.01
N VAL A 126 -2.81 5.51 -2.02
CA VAL A 126 -2.27 6.38 -3.08
C VAL A 126 -1.13 7.20 -2.47
N PRO A 127 0.11 7.08 -2.97
CA PRO A 127 1.23 7.83 -2.44
C PRO A 127 1.35 9.18 -3.14
N ARG A 128 1.69 10.20 -2.35
CA ARG A 128 2.14 11.50 -2.82
C ARG A 128 3.53 11.75 -2.24
N VAL A 129 4.54 11.74 -3.11
CA VAL A 129 5.94 11.93 -2.69
C VAL A 129 6.43 13.31 -3.09
N THR A 130 7.10 14.00 -2.17
CA THR A 130 7.84 15.22 -2.46
C THR A 130 9.30 15.10 -2.04
N VAL A 131 10.21 15.58 -2.90
CA VAL A 131 11.65 15.69 -2.62
C VAL A 131 12.06 17.15 -2.74
N ASP A 132 12.63 17.70 -1.67
CA ASP A 132 12.98 19.12 -1.57
C ASP A 132 11.80 20.06 -1.92
N GLY A 133 10.58 19.66 -1.54
CA GLY A 133 9.34 20.38 -1.83
C GLY A 133 8.75 20.14 -3.23
N TRP A 134 9.46 19.48 -4.14
CA TRP A 134 8.97 19.16 -5.48
C TRP A 134 8.19 17.86 -5.51
N LEU A 135 7.02 17.86 -6.15
CA LEU A 135 6.22 16.66 -6.37
C LEU A 135 6.91 15.71 -7.36
N VAL A 136 7.06 14.45 -6.97
CA VAL A 136 7.64 13.37 -7.78
C VAL A 136 6.54 12.37 -8.14
N PRO A 137 6.45 11.90 -9.40
CA PRO A 137 5.56 10.78 -9.74
C PRO A 137 5.87 9.57 -8.88
N SER A 138 4.85 8.99 -8.25
CA SER A 138 5.03 7.87 -7.33
C SER A 138 3.98 6.79 -7.56
N THR A 139 4.41 5.54 -7.46
CA THR A 139 3.53 4.37 -7.43
C THR A 139 3.54 3.76 -6.04
N TRP A 140 2.41 3.19 -5.62
CA TRP A 140 2.34 2.38 -4.41
C TRP A 140 2.31 0.93 -4.82
N SER A 141 3.25 0.15 -4.29
CA SER A 141 3.07 -1.29 -4.23
C SER A 141 2.45 -1.58 -2.86
N GLY A 142 1.23 -2.13 -2.88
CA GLY A 142 0.49 -2.58 -1.69
C GLY A 142 1.32 -3.39 -0.70
N PRO A 143 0.76 -3.71 0.50
CA PRO A 143 1.30 -4.82 1.26
C PRO A 143 1.44 -6.01 0.31
N GLN A 144 2.63 -6.62 0.29
CA GLN A 144 2.74 -7.88 -0.42
C GLN A 144 1.74 -8.85 0.21
N PRO A 145 1.09 -9.71 -0.59
CA PRO A 145 0.23 -10.72 0.00
C PRO A 145 1.06 -11.52 0.99
N PHE A 146 0.46 -11.83 2.14
CA PHE A 146 1.06 -12.66 3.20
C PHE A 146 1.84 -13.85 2.64
N VAL A 147 1.27 -14.49 1.62
CA VAL A 147 1.91 -15.54 0.85
C VAL A 147 1.86 -15.22 -0.63
N ARG A 148 3.01 -15.36 -1.30
CA ARG A 148 3.12 -15.31 -2.76
C ARG A 148 3.60 -16.66 -3.25
N CYS A 149 2.91 -17.24 -4.23
CA CYS A 149 3.34 -18.45 -4.89
C CYS A 149 3.87 -18.15 -6.29
N THR A 150 4.95 -18.81 -6.67
CA THR A 150 5.53 -18.75 -8.01
C THR A 150 5.94 -20.15 -8.49
N VAL A 151 5.99 -20.33 -9.81
CA VAL A 151 6.50 -21.54 -10.46
C VAL A 151 7.83 -21.17 -11.12
N PRO A 152 8.99 -21.39 -10.47
CA PRO A 152 10.26 -20.87 -10.95
C PRO A 152 10.70 -21.48 -12.29
N ASP A 153 10.29 -22.72 -12.56
CA ASP A 153 10.73 -23.47 -13.74
C ASP A 153 9.80 -23.25 -14.96
N ASP A 154 8.62 -22.64 -14.76
CA ASP A 154 7.64 -22.33 -15.81
C ASP A 154 6.84 -21.07 -15.47
N PRO A 155 7.19 -19.89 -16.03
CA PRO A 155 6.50 -18.63 -15.74
C PRO A 155 5.09 -18.54 -16.34
N ALA A 156 4.71 -19.44 -17.25
CA ALA A 156 3.36 -19.49 -17.79
C ALA A 156 2.39 -20.25 -16.86
N ALA A 157 2.93 -21.12 -15.99
CA ALA A 157 2.16 -21.81 -14.98
C ALA A 157 1.88 -20.91 -13.77
N SER A 158 0.69 -21.03 -13.21
CA SER A 158 0.29 -20.34 -11.98
C SER A 158 0.21 -21.30 -10.81
N CYS A 159 0.54 -20.80 -9.61
CA CYS A 159 0.21 -21.45 -8.36
C CYS A 159 -0.37 -20.43 -7.38
N THR A 160 -1.14 -20.93 -6.43
CA THR A 160 -1.78 -20.15 -5.37
C THR A 160 -1.36 -20.70 -4.03
N ALA A 161 -1.07 -19.82 -3.07
CA ALA A 161 -0.82 -20.18 -1.70
C ALA A 161 -1.85 -19.47 -0.81
N THR A 162 -2.41 -20.17 0.17
CA THR A 162 -3.42 -19.63 1.09
C THR A 162 -3.17 -20.09 2.51
N LEU A 163 -3.43 -19.22 3.48
CA LEU A 163 -3.33 -19.55 4.90
C LEU A 163 -4.66 -20.09 5.43
N VAL A 164 -4.67 -21.33 5.92
CA VAL A 164 -5.84 -22.03 6.47
C VAL A 164 -5.54 -22.62 7.85
N ASN A 165 -6.57 -23.17 8.52
CA ASN A 165 -6.44 -23.91 9.78
C ASN A 165 -5.65 -23.16 10.87
N ARG A 166 -5.98 -21.88 11.09
CA ARG A 166 -5.33 -21.05 12.11
C ARG A 166 -5.78 -21.51 13.49
N GLN A 167 -4.84 -21.92 14.31
CA GLN A 167 -5.06 -22.37 15.69
C GLN A 167 -4.15 -21.60 16.63
N GLN A 168 -4.65 -21.30 17.82
CA GLN A 168 -3.88 -20.67 18.89
C GLN A 168 -4.13 -21.41 20.19
N TRP A 169 -3.09 -21.55 21.01
CA TRP A 169 -3.20 -22.19 22.32
C TRP A 169 -2.15 -21.64 23.30
N GLY A 170 -2.37 -21.92 24.58
CA GLY A 170 -1.58 -21.39 25.70
C GLY A 170 -2.48 -20.97 26.85
N TYR A 171 -1.94 -20.95 28.06
CA TYR A 171 -2.62 -20.51 29.27
C TYR A 171 -1.65 -19.67 30.13
N PRO A 172 -2.10 -18.58 30.77
CA PRO A 172 -3.46 -18.03 30.79
C PRO A 172 -3.89 -17.28 29.52
N THR A 173 -2.94 -16.96 28.64
CA THR A 173 -3.18 -16.36 27.33
C THR A 173 -2.56 -17.22 26.22
N PRO A 174 -3.03 -17.13 24.96
CA PRO A 174 -2.40 -17.83 23.86
C PRO A 174 -0.94 -17.42 23.72
N THR A 175 -0.04 -18.40 23.71
CA THR A 175 1.42 -18.19 23.60
C THR A 175 2.00 -18.83 22.35
N THR A 176 1.23 -19.71 21.70
CA THR A 176 1.63 -20.48 20.52
C THR A 176 0.52 -20.40 19.49
N TRP A 177 0.91 -20.43 18.22
CA TRP A 177 -0.01 -20.52 17.11
C TRP A 177 0.50 -21.43 16.00
N LEU A 178 -0.44 -21.94 15.21
CA LEU A 178 -0.21 -22.77 14.03
C LEU A 178 -1.13 -22.28 12.93
N ALA A 179 -0.64 -22.30 11.70
CA ALA A 179 -1.48 -22.20 10.52
C ALA A 179 -0.88 -23.08 9.42
N ASN A 180 -1.70 -23.44 8.43
CA ASN A 180 -1.25 -24.20 7.27
C ASN A 180 -1.22 -23.28 6.05
N VAL A 181 -0.08 -23.17 5.38
CA VAL A 181 0.02 -22.63 4.03
C VAL A 181 -0.27 -23.76 3.06
N VAL A 182 -1.44 -23.73 2.43
CA VAL A 182 -1.82 -24.69 1.38
C VAL A 182 -1.44 -24.10 0.04
N VAL A 183 -0.65 -24.85 -0.73
CA VAL A 183 -0.21 -24.53 -2.08
C VAL A 183 -0.97 -25.39 -3.07
N SER A 184 -1.54 -24.77 -4.09
CA SER A 184 -2.27 -25.43 -5.17
C SER A 184 -1.89 -24.84 -6.53
N SER A 185 -2.19 -25.55 -7.60
CA SER A 185 -2.04 -25.08 -8.98
C SER A 185 -3.21 -25.59 -9.80
N THR A 186 -3.57 -24.85 -10.84
CA THR A 186 -4.53 -25.27 -11.87
C THR A 186 -3.82 -25.90 -13.08
N SER A 187 -2.51 -26.09 -13.00
CA SER A 187 -1.73 -26.71 -14.08
C SER A 187 -2.17 -28.16 -14.28
N PRO A 188 -2.42 -28.60 -15.54
CA PRO A 188 -2.75 -29.99 -15.83
C PRO A 188 -1.54 -30.93 -15.65
N THR A 189 -0.32 -30.39 -15.63
CA THR A 189 0.92 -31.14 -15.40
C THR A 189 1.56 -30.75 -14.06
N PRO A 190 2.30 -31.66 -13.40
CA PRO A 190 3.06 -31.34 -12.19
C PRO A 190 4.01 -30.17 -12.42
N VAL A 191 3.91 -29.14 -11.57
CA VAL A 191 4.81 -27.98 -11.58
C VAL A 191 5.50 -27.82 -10.24
N THR A 192 6.74 -27.34 -10.25
CA THR A 192 7.42 -27.03 -9.00
C THR A 192 6.95 -25.70 -8.44
N TRP A 193 6.52 -25.68 -7.17
CA TRP A 193 6.12 -24.45 -6.51
C TRP A 193 7.24 -23.86 -5.66
N GLN A 194 7.23 -22.54 -5.51
CA GLN A 194 8.01 -21.78 -4.53
C GLN A 194 7.09 -20.76 -3.87
N VAL A 195 7.17 -20.65 -2.54
CA VAL A 195 6.35 -19.72 -1.75
C VAL A 195 7.24 -18.75 -1.00
N ASP A 196 6.94 -17.47 -1.15
CA ASP A 196 7.43 -16.40 -0.28
C ASP A 196 6.39 -16.16 0.81
N VAL A 197 6.80 -16.23 2.08
CA VAL A 197 5.95 -15.96 3.25
C VAL A 197 6.44 -14.70 3.93
N ASP A 198 5.57 -13.68 4.04
CA ASP A 198 5.84 -12.47 4.80
C ASP A 198 5.53 -12.68 6.28
N LEU A 199 6.58 -12.81 7.08
CA LEU A 199 6.53 -12.99 8.53
C LEU A 199 6.35 -11.67 9.30
N SER A 200 6.23 -10.55 8.59
CA SER A 200 5.88 -9.25 9.15
C SER A 200 4.39 -8.90 8.96
N ASP A 201 3.62 -9.80 8.36
CA ASP A 201 2.20 -9.59 8.12
C ASP A 201 1.41 -9.48 9.44
N PRO A 202 0.54 -8.46 9.60
CA PRO A 202 -0.24 -8.25 10.81
C PRO A 202 -1.30 -9.34 11.07
N GLU A 203 -1.63 -10.19 10.10
CA GLU A 203 -2.49 -11.36 10.30
C GLU A 203 -1.82 -12.43 11.17
N LEU A 204 -0.49 -12.37 11.36
CA LEU A 204 0.22 -13.26 12.27
C LEU A 204 0.07 -12.75 13.71
N PRO A 205 -0.48 -13.56 14.63
CA PRO A 205 -0.71 -13.11 16.00
C PRO A 205 0.61 -12.90 16.77
N PHE A 206 1.66 -13.65 16.43
CA PHE A 206 2.96 -13.64 17.09
C PHE A 206 4.10 -13.90 16.09
N LEU A 207 5.36 -13.83 16.54
CA LEU A 207 6.53 -14.09 15.72
C LEU A 207 6.53 -15.53 15.18
N ALA A 208 6.69 -15.68 13.87
CA ALA A 208 6.88 -16.99 13.24
C ALA A 208 8.22 -17.59 13.64
N ARG A 209 8.21 -18.87 14.01
CA ARG A 209 9.36 -19.60 14.56
C ARG A 209 9.84 -20.73 13.66
N ALA A 210 8.94 -21.41 12.97
CA ALA A 210 9.26 -22.57 12.14
C ALA A 210 8.27 -22.74 10.97
N LEU A 211 8.79 -23.27 9.87
CA LEU A 211 8.05 -23.77 8.71
C LEU A 211 8.39 -25.24 8.59
N THR A 212 7.39 -26.11 8.69
CA THR A 212 7.56 -27.56 8.64
C THR A 212 6.43 -28.14 7.83
N ASP A 213 6.69 -29.10 6.96
CA ASP A 213 5.64 -29.82 6.23
C ASP A 213 5.22 -31.13 6.95
N GLY A 214 5.74 -31.38 8.16
CA GLY A 214 5.53 -32.62 8.92
C GLY A 214 6.29 -33.83 8.38
N THR A 215 6.67 -33.80 7.10
CA THR A 215 7.33 -34.90 6.39
C THR A 215 8.83 -34.68 6.15
N GLY A 216 9.36 -33.47 6.35
CA GLY A 216 10.77 -33.13 6.07
C GLY A 216 11.02 -32.87 4.57
N GLY A 217 9.97 -32.63 3.81
CA GLY A 217 9.96 -32.39 2.37
C GLY A 217 10.04 -30.91 1.99
N LEU A 218 10.55 -30.05 2.86
CA LEU A 218 10.64 -28.61 2.66
C LEU A 218 12.09 -28.13 2.71
N VAL A 219 12.45 -27.23 1.79
CA VAL A 219 13.77 -26.59 1.72
C VAL A 219 13.59 -25.08 1.79
N ARG A 220 14.37 -24.43 2.67
CA ARG A 220 14.49 -22.96 2.70
C ARG A 220 15.42 -22.52 1.57
N VAL A 221 14.89 -21.72 0.64
CA VAL A 221 15.62 -21.20 -0.52
C VAL A 221 16.32 -19.88 -0.15
N ALA A 222 15.60 -18.99 0.53
CA ALA A 222 16.10 -17.69 0.95
C ALA A 222 15.38 -17.20 2.21
N ALA A 223 15.99 -16.25 2.92
CA ALA A 223 15.40 -15.55 4.04
C ALA A 223 15.95 -14.13 4.12
N SER A 224 15.08 -13.18 4.47
CA SER A 224 15.47 -11.80 4.76
C SER A 224 16.26 -11.71 6.07
N ALA A 225 16.95 -10.59 6.30
CA ALA A 225 17.53 -10.28 7.59
C ALA A 225 16.43 -9.95 8.63
N CYS A 226 16.76 -10.04 9.92
CA CYS A 226 15.78 -9.84 10.98
C CYS A 226 15.28 -8.40 11.15
N GLY A 227 16.07 -7.42 10.71
CA GLY A 227 15.68 -6.01 10.66
C GLY A 227 14.96 -5.63 9.36
N ASP A 228 14.83 -6.56 8.41
CA ASP A 228 14.10 -6.29 7.17
C ASP A 228 12.61 -6.16 7.44
N ALA A 229 11.95 -5.43 6.56
CA ALA A 229 10.54 -5.14 6.67
C ALA A 229 10.04 -4.89 5.22
N PRO A 230 9.30 -5.85 4.61
CA PRO A 230 8.81 -7.12 5.20
C PRO A 230 9.90 -8.15 5.49
N ARG A 231 9.63 -9.08 6.41
CA ARG A 231 10.52 -10.22 6.72
C ARG A 231 10.06 -11.42 5.92
N VAL A 232 10.72 -11.70 4.80
CA VAL A 232 10.29 -12.73 3.86
C VAL A 232 11.14 -13.97 4.00
N VAL A 233 10.48 -15.14 4.06
CA VAL A 233 11.14 -16.44 3.93
C VAL A 233 10.61 -17.15 2.69
N THR A 234 11.53 -17.54 1.82
CA THR A 234 11.22 -18.27 0.58
C THR A 234 11.48 -19.76 0.80
N VAL A 235 10.46 -20.57 0.54
CA VAL A 235 10.49 -22.03 0.69
C VAL A 235 10.03 -22.73 -0.58
N ARG A 236 10.56 -23.93 -0.81
CA ARG A 236 10.22 -24.81 -1.93
C ARG A 236 10.15 -26.24 -1.40
N GLY A 237 9.34 -27.10 -2.01
CA GLY A 237 9.37 -28.53 -1.66
C GLY A 237 10.69 -29.18 -2.09
N THR A 238 11.10 -30.26 -1.41
CA THR A 238 12.33 -30.97 -1.72
C THR A 238 12.21 -31.81 -2.98
N THR A 239 13.30 -31.87 -3.75
CA THR A 239 13.47 -32.79 -4.87
C THR A 239 14.25 -34.05 -4.48
N ALA A 240 14.78 -34.10 -3.25
CA ALA A 240 15.64 -35.20 -2.81
C ALA A 240 14.90 -36.54 -2.68
N TRP A 241 13.59 -36.51 -2.48
CA TRP A 241 12.75 -37.71 -2.40
C TRP A 241 11.27 -37.37 -2.64
N GLY A 242 10.53 -38.31 -3.23
CA GLY A 242 9.11 -38.16 -3.50
C GLY A 242 8.78 -37.01 -4.47
N SER A 243 7.57 -36.47 -4.34
CA SER A 243 7.05 -35.38 -5.19
C SER A 243 6.47 -34.22 -4.37
N PHE A 244 7.06 -33.94 -3.20
CA PHE A 244 6.66 -32.84 -2.31
C PHE A 244 6.85 -31.45 -2.93
N HIS A 245 7.81 -31.34 -3.85
CA HIS A 245 8.03 -30.13 -4.66
C HIS A 245 6.96 -29.89 -5.72
N GLN A 246 6.07 -30.84 -6.01
CA GLN A 246 5.12 -30.74 -7.11
C GLN A 246 3.70 -30.46 -6.63
N VAL A 247 3.03 -29.53 -7.32
CA VAL A 247 1.58 -29.35 -7.28
C VAL A 247 1.01 -29.43 -8.69
N GLN A 248 -0.26 -29.75 -8.81
CA GLN A 248 -1.03 -29.77 -10.06
C GLN A 248 -2.52 -29.68 -9.72
N ASP A 249 -3.37 -29.63 -10.74
CA ASP A 249 -4.81 -29.66 -10.50
C ASP A 249 -5.21 -30.91 -9.68
N GLY A 250 -6.07 -30.69 -8.68
CA GLY A 250 -6.47 -31.70 -7.69
C GLY A 250 -5.39 -32.13 -6.69
N ARG A 251 -4.14 -31.63 -6.78
CA ARG A 251 -3.04 -32.00 -5.87
C ARG A 251 -2.43 -30.78 -5.19
N THR A 252 -2.57 -30.73 -3.88
CA THR A 252 -2.05 -29.64 -3.04
C THR A 252 -0.82 -30.06 -2.24
N SER A 253 0.00 -29.09 -1.86
CA SER A 253 1.00 -29.22 -0.80
C SER A 253 0.56 -28.41 0.42
N SER A 254 0.94 -28.83 1.62
CA SER A 254 0.61 -28.12 2.87
C SER A 254 1.86 -27.95 3.71
N ILE A 255 2.09 -26.72 4.14
CA ILE A 255 3.21 -26.34 4.99
C ILE A 255 2.64 -25.82 6.30
N GLN A 256 3.08 -26.35 7.43
CA GLN A 256 2.74 -25.81 8.72
C GLN A 256 3.67 -24.64 9.05
N LEU A 257 3.08 -23.49 9.32
CA LEU A 257 3.73 -22.32 9.87
C LEU A 257 3.38 -22.24 11.35
N ARG A 258 4.40 -22.24 12.20
CA ARG A 258 4.25 -22.19 13.65
C ARG A 258 5.00 -20.99 14.21
N GLY A 259 4.44 -20.37 15.24
CA GLY A 259 5.13 -19.33 15.99
C GLY A 259 4.78 -19.33 17.48
N ASP A 260 5.52 -18.53 18.23
CA ASP A 260 5.33 -18.30 19.66
C ASP A 260 5.66 -16.85 20.04
N LEU A 261 5.36 -16.47 21.27
CA LEU A 261 5.59 -15.10 21.79
C LEU A 261 7.07 -14.70 21.81
N THR A 262 7.97 -15.66 21.99
CA THR A 262 9.39 -15.39 22.26
C THR A 262 10.29 -15.50 21.02
N GLY A 263 9.76 -15.97 19.88
CA GLY A 263 10.42 -15.90 18.57
C GLY A 263 11.69 -16.74 18.43
N SER A 264 11.89 -17.77 19.27
CA SER A 264 13.15 -18.53 19.32
C SER A 264 13.18 -19.67 18.28
N GLY A 265 13.41 -19.35 17.00
CA GLY A 265 13.26 -20.30 15.89
C GLY A 265 14.37 -20.32 14.87
N GLY A 266 14.46 -21.42 14.10
CA GLY A 266 15.40 -21.56 12.99
C GLY A 266 14.94 -20.92 11.67
N LEU A 267 13.73 -20.34 11.64
CA LEU A 267 13.14 -19.78 10.42
C LEU A 267 13.93 -18.56 9.92
N LEU A 268 14.20 -17.63 10.85
CA LEU A 268 15.11 -16.51 10.70
C LEU A 268 16.16 -16.62 11.80
N THR A 269 17.44 -16.59 11.44
CA THR A 269 18.51 -16.56 12.42
C THR A 269 18.71 -15.11 12.85
N CYS A 270 18.04 -14.72 13.94
CA CYS A 270 18.17 -13.39 14.53
C CYS A 270 19.16 -13.44 15.71
N PRO A 271 20.16 -12.53 15.75
CA PRO A 271 21.06 -12.40 16.90
C PRO A 271 20.31 -11.91 18.15
#